data_AF-A0A947EP98-F1
#
_entry.id   AF-A0A947EP98-F1
#
_cell.length_a   1.000
_cell.length_b   1.000
_cell.length_c   1.000
_cell.angle_alpha   90.00
_cell.angle_beta   90.00
_cell.angle_gamma   90.00
#
_symmetry.space_group_name_H-M   'P 1'
#
loop_
_entity.id
_entity.type
_entity.pdbx_description
1 polymer ?
#
loop_
_entity_poly.entity_id
_entity_poly.type
_entity_poly.pdbx_seq_one_letter_code
_entity_poly.pdbx_strand_id
1 'polypeptide(L)'
;MRYALLLFAMVCCLSCGSSTKKKDHQLLVVKKTNTPPTLDGKATENFWNLATWHPIDQNWLGDAYSFEDFNGRYKLSWDEEYLYL
;
A
#
# COMPACT_ATOMS: atom_id res chain seq x y z
N MET A 1 42.87 13.01 10.66
CA MET A 1 42.97 11.52 10.65
C MET A 1 42.07 10.86 11.71
N ARG A 2 42.25 11.16 13.01
CA ARG A 2 41.50 10.50 14.10
C ARG A 2 39.99 10.80 14.15
N TYR A 3 39.58 12.04 13.82
CA TYR A 3 38.16 12.43 13.76
C TYR A 3 37.44 11.97 12.47
N ALA A 4 38.20 11.75 11.39
CA ALA A 4 37.64 11.23 10.14
C ALA A 4 37.19 9.77 10.29
N LEU A 5 37.94 8.96 11.04
CA LEU A 5 37.56 7.60 11.42
C LEU A 5 36.28 7.57 12.30
N LEU A 6 36.11 8.54 13.20
CA LEU A 6 34.93 8.63 14.06
C LEU A 6 33.67 9.07 13.28
N LEU A 7 33.81 10.00 12.34
CA LEU A 7 32.71 10.42 11.46
C LEU A 7 32.27 9.30 10.51
N PHE A 8 33.21 8.51 9.99
CA PHE A 8 32.90 7.39 9.12
C PHE A 8 32.13 6.27 9.84
N ALA A 9 32.48 5.99 11.11
CA ALA A 9 31.79 5.01 11.93
C ALA A 9 30.33 5.41 12.26
N MET A 10 30.06 6.71 12.45
CA MET A 10 28.71 7.21 12.75
C MET A 10 27.76 7.09 11.54
N VAL A 11 28.27 7.21 10.31
CA VAL A 11 27.48 7.03 9.08
C VAL A 11 27.08 5.57 8.87
N CYS A 12 27.94 4.60 9.23
CA CYS A 12 27.61 3.18 9.12
C CYS A 12 26.46 2.74 10.03
N CYS A 13 26.28 3.39 11.19
CA CYS A 13 25.20 3.03 12.13
C CYS A 13 23.81 3.50 11.68
N LEU A 14 23.70 4.44 10.74
CA LEU A 14 22.42 4.93 10.21
C LEU A 14 21.88 4.07 9.05
N SER A 15 22.66 3.11 8.54
CA SER A 15 22.30 2.29 7.37
C SER A 15 21.49 1.04 7.71
N CYS A 16 20.94 0.91 8.92
CA CYS A 16 20.10 -0.23 9.26
C CYS A 16 18.71 -0.07 8.62
N GLY A 17 18.58 -0.55 7.37
CA GLY A 17 17.30 -0.64 6.68
C GLY A 17 16.40 -1.64 7.39
N SER A 18 15.40 -1.16 8.11
CA SER A 18 14.40 -2.00 8.76
C SER A 18 13.60 -2.76 7.69
N SER A 19 13.81 -4.07 7.56
CA SER A 19 12.95 -4.93 6.75
C SER A 19 11.58 -5.01 7.42
N THR A 20 10.59 -4.29 6.90
CA THR A 20 9.19 -4.41 7.34
C THR A 20 8.76 -5.87 7.14
N LYS A 21 8.51 -6.60 8.23
CA LYS A 21 8.01 -7.97 8.13
C LYS A 21 6.66 -7.96 7.44
N LYS A 22 6.50 -8.80 6.41
CA LYS A 22 5.23 -9.02 5.70
C LYS A 22 4.14 -9.34 6.71
N LYS A 23 3.05 -8.59 6.68
CA LYS A 23 1.82 -8.98 7.39
C LYS A 23 1.20 -10.12 6.60
N ASP A 24 1.22 -11.31 7.19
CA ASP A 24 0.81 -12.50 6.47
C ASP A 24 -0.72 -12.58 6.27
N HIS A 25 -1.48 -11.95 7.16
CA HIS A 25 -2.93 -11.88 7.09
C HIS A 25 -3.38 -10.44 7.37
N GLN A 26 -4.06 -9.82 6.41
CA GLN A 26 -4.67 -8.50 6.57
C GLN A 26 -6.18 -8.63 6.48
N LEU A 27 -6.86 -8.46 7.61
CA LEU A 27 -8.31 -8.35 7.65
C LEU A 27 -8.69 -6.95 7.16
N LEU A 28 -9.50 -6.90 6.10
CA LEU A 28 -10.04 -5.66 5.56
C LEU A 28 -11.52 -5.53 5.92
N VAL A 29 -11.89 -4.41 6.52
CA VAL A 29 -13.29 -4.06 6.73
C VAL A 29 -13.77 -3.32 5.49
N VAL A 30 -14.62 -3.98 4.69
CA VAL A 30 -15.16 -3.45 3.45
C VAL A 30 -16.63 -3.06 3.65
N LYS A 31 -16.99 -1.84 3.25
CA LYS A 31 -18.36 -1.34 3.40
C LYS A 31 -19.28 -1.94 2.33
N LYS A 32 -20.49 -2.32 2.76
CA LYS A 32 -21.56 -2.73 1.85
C LYS A 32 -22.12 -1.49 1.13
N THR A 33 -22.49 -1.64 -0.14
CA THR A 33 -23.30 -0.68 -0.89
C THR A 33 -24.71 -1.23 -1.13
N ASN A 34 -25.68 -0.33 -1.30
CA ASN A 34 -27.06 -0.70 -1.64
C ASN A 34 -27.31 -0.72 -3.15
N THR A 35 -26.38 -0.15 -3.93
CA THR A 35 -26.51 -0.04 -5.38
C THR A 35 -25.16 -0.39 -6.04
N PRO A 36 -25.16 -1.19 -7.12
CA PRO A 36 -23.94 -1.51 -7.86
C PRO A 36 -23.36 -0.23 -8.50
N PRO A 37 -22.02 -0.11 -8.59
CA PRO A 37 -21.38 0.94 -9.38
C PRO A 37 -21.61 0.73 -10.87
N THR A 38 -21.40 1.80 -11.65
CA THR A 38 -21.17 1.65 -13.09
C THR A 38 -19.76 1.12 -13.31
N LEU A 39 -19.60 0.06 -14.11
CA LEU A 39 -18.28 -0.52 -14.40
C LEU A 39 -17.55 0.24 -15.53
N ASP A 40 -17.27 1.53 -15.30
CA ASP A 40 -16.62 2.43 -16.27
C ASP A 40 -15.20 2.86 -15.88
N GLY A 41 -14.66 2.32 -14.79
CA GLY A 41 -13.34 2.66 -14.26
C GLY A 41 -13.27 3.99 -13.50
N LYS A 42 -14.41 4.63 -13.20
CA LYS A 42 -14.45 5.88 -12.44
C LYS A 42 -15.15 5.67 -11.10
N ALA A 43 -14.45 5.99 -10.01
CA ALA A 43 -15.01 5.92 -8.66
C ALA A 43 -15.87 7.17 -8.32
N THR A 44 -16.98 7.37 -9.03
CA THR A 44 -17.81 8.59 -8.91
C THR A 44 -18.99 8.44 -7.96
N GLU A 45 -19.43 7.22 -7.68
CA GLU A 45 -20.52 6.95 -6.76
C GLU A 45 -20.17 7.33 -5.32
N ASN A 46 -21.17 7.83 -4.59
CA ASN A 46 -20.98 8.38 -3.24
C ASN A 46 -20.37 7.40 -2.24
N PHE A 47 -20.65 6.09 -2.36
CA PHE A 47 -20.11 5.10 -1.44
C PHE A 47 -18.59 4.95 -1.57
N TRP A 48 -18.00 5.30 -2.72
CA TRP A 48 -16.54 5.32 -2.88
C TRP A 48 -15.87 6.37 -2.00
N ASN A 49 -16.55 7.46 -1.65
CA ASN A 49 -16.03 8.46 -0.71
C ASN A 49 -15.93 7.91 0.72
N LEU A 50 -16.71 6.87 1.04
CA LEU A 50 -16.72 6.21 2.34
C LEU A 50 -15.77 5.00 2.40
N ALA A 51 -15.30 4.52 1.25
CA ALA A 51 -14.39 3.40 1.13
C ALA A 51 -12.93 3.81 1.43
N THR A 52 -12.20 2.94 2.11
CA THR A 52 -10.81 3.16 2.50
C THR A 52 -9.88 2.89 1.32
N TRP A 53 -8.92 3.78 1.07
CA TRP A 53 -7.81 3.49 0.16
C TRP A 53 -6.83 2.53 0.82
N HIS A 54 -6.51 1.44 0.12
CA HIS A 54 -5.51 0.46 0.52
C HIS A 54 -4.31 0.53 -0.43
N PRO A 55 -3.07 0.51 0.09
CA PRO A 55 -1.89 0.50 -0.75
C PRO A 55 -1.67 -0.87 -1.40
N ILE A 56 -1.05 -0.87 -2.58
CA ILE A 56 -0.44 -2.07 -3.17
C ILE A 56 1.06 -1.90 -2.95
N ASP A 57 1.57 -2.40 -1.83
CA ASP A 57 2.94 -2.11 -1.36
C ASP A 57 3.72 -3.38 -0.96
N GLN A 58 3.22 -4.55 -1.33
CA GLN A 58 3.87 -5.83 -1.04
C GLN A 58 4.68 -6.30 -2.24
N ASN A 59 6.00 -6.25 -2.14
CA ASN A 59 6.89 -6.87 -3.13
C ASN A 59 7.04 -8.37 -2.82
N TRP A 60 6.54 -9.24 -3.72
CA TRP A 60 6.55 -10.69 -3.51
C TRP A 60 7.74 -11.38 -4.15
N LEU A 61 8.17 -10.92 -5.33
CA LEU A 61 9.24 -11.52 -6.12
C LEU A 61 9.97 -10.44 -6.91
N GLY A 62 11.29 -10.60 -7.04
CA GLY A 62 12.16 -9.67 -7.75
C GLY A 62 12.74 -8.58 -6.87
N ASP A 63 13.44 -7.65 -7.50
CA ASP A 63 14.10 -6.54 -6.83
C ASP A 63 13.09 -5.49 -6.33
N ALA A 64 13.54 -4.63 -5.41
CA ALA A 64 12.73 -3.50 -4.98
C ALA A 64 12.55 -2.51 -6.15
N TYR A 65 11.33 -2.03 -6.32
CA TYR A 65 10.98 -0.98 -7.28
C TYR A 65 10.95 0.40 -6.60
N SER A 66 11.14 1.45 -7.39
CA SER A 66 10.99 2.83 -6.91
C SER A 66 9.52 3.28 -7.00
N PHE A 67 9.17 4.34 -6.28
CA PHE A 67 7.82 4.90 -6.29
C PHE A 67 7.40 5.38 -7.69
N GLU A 68 8.37 5.87 -8.48
CA GLU A 68 8.19 6.37 -9.83
C GLU A 68 7.84 5.25 -10.83
N ASP A 69 8.32 4.03 -10.56
CA ASP A 69 8.00 2.85 -11.36
C ASP A 69 6.62 2.30 -10.98
N PHE A 70 6.33 2.21 -9.67
CA PHE A 70 5.03 1.74 -9.21
C PHE A 70 4.55 2.41 -7.92
N ASN A 71 3.36 3.01 -7.99
CA ASN A 71 2.58 3.40 -6.82
C ASN A 71 1.09 3.13 -7.01
N GLY A 72 0.66 1.93 -6.63
CA GLY A 72 -0.73 1.50 -6.73
C GLY A 72 -1.51 1.66 -5.42
N ARG A 73 -2.81 1.92 -5.56
CA ARG A 73 -3.79 1.85 -4.47
C ARG A 73 -5.14 1.39 -4.99
N TYR A 74 -5.94 0.79 -4.12
CA TYR A 74 -7.27 0.29 -4.45
C TYR A 74 -8.31 0.64 -3.39
N LYS A 75 -9.59 0.60 -3.75
CA LYS A 75 -10.74 0.69 -2.85
C LYS A 75 -11.54 -0.60 -2.98
N LEU A 76 -12.35 -0.91 -1.97
CA LEU A 76 -13.28 -2.02 -2.04
C LEU A 76 -14.66 -1.58 -1.57
N SER A 77 -15.69 -2.13 -2.21
CA SER A 77 -17.09 -2.08 -1.77
C SER A 77 -17.76 -3.39 -2.18
N TRP A 78 -18.85 -3.80 -1.53
CA TRP A 78 -19.52 -5.05 -1.90
C TRP A 78 -21.04 -4.95 -1.77
N ASP A 79 -21.77 -5.82 -2.47
CA ASP A 79 -23.16 -6.13 -2.21
C ASP A 79 -23.38 -7.66 -2.22
N GLU A 80 -24.63 -8.11 -2.15
CA GLU A 80 -24.93 -9.55 -2.04
C GLU A 80 -24.53 -10.36 -3.27
N GLU A 81 -24.26 -9.70 -4.40
CA GLU A 81 -23.94 -10.34 -5.66
C GLU A 81 -22.44 -10.24 -5.98
N TYR A 82 -21.80 -9.10 -5.68
CA TYR A 82 -20.43 -8.82 -6.13
C TYR A 82 -19.56 -8.09 -5.10
N LEU A 83 -18.24 -8.27 -5.28
CA LEU A 83 -17.20 -7.43 -4.70
C LEU A 83 -16.65 -6.50 -5.80
N TYR A 84 -16.63 -5.20 -5.51
CA TYR A 84 -16.18 -4.13 -6.38
C TYR A 84 -14.80 -3.64 -5.95
N LEU A 85 -13.93 -3.37 -6.94
CA LEU A 85 -12.55 -2.90 -6.81
C LEU A 85 -12.35 -1.60 -7.60
#